data_AF-A0A352NKK0-F1
#
_entry.id   AF-A0A352NKK0-F1
#
_cell.length_a   1.000
_cell.length_b   1.000
_cell.length_c   1.000
_cell.angle_alpha   90.00
_cell.angle_beta   90.00
_cell.angle_gamma   90.00
#
_symmetry.space_group_name_H-M   'P 1'
#
loop_
_entity.id
_entity.type
_entity.pdbx_description
1 polymer ?
#
loop_
_entity_poly.entity_id
_entity_poly.type
_entity_poly.pdbx_seq_one_letter_code
_entity_poly.pdbx_strand_id
1 'polypeptide(L)'
;KILGPYFWERGKDLLYAFARSDHLWKQRIAIITTFHFIRNGQYSDTFNMAGILLQHKHDLIHKAVGWMLREVGNRDFAAEFDFLKDHYREMPRTMLRYAVEKFDEGLRQRFLKGEV
;
A
#
# COMPACT_ATOMS: atom_id res chain seq x y z
N LYS A 1 17.80 -5.74 6.30
CA LYS A 1 16.54 -4.99 6.56
C LYS A 1 16.48 -4.73 8.06
N ILE A 2 16.67 -3.48 8.52
CA ILE A 2 16.80 -3.18 9.96
C ILE A 2 15.45 -2.80 10.59
N LEU A 3 14.65 -1.95 9.92
CA LEU A 3 13.43 -1.39 10.53
C LEU A 3 12.25 -2.36 10.62
N GLY A 4 12.06 -3.24 9.63
CA GLY A 4 10.95 -4.20 9.63
C GLY A 4 10.93 -5.12 10.85
N PRO A 5 12.02 -5.86 11.13
CA PRO A 5 12.13 -6.68 12.33
C PRO A 5 12.02 -5.87 13.64
N TYR A 6 12.59 -4.66 13.69
CA TYR A 6 12.53 -3.80 14.87
C TYR A 6 11.09 -3.43 15.28
N PHE A 7 10.22 -3.12 14.31
CA PHE A 7 8.80 -2.80 14.56
C PHE A 7 7.88 -4.04 14.57
N TRP A 8 8.43 -5.24 14.35
CA TRP A 8 7.68 -6.48 14.54
C TRP A 8 7.55 -6.82 16.02
N GLU A 9 8.65 -6.63 16.77
CA GLU A 9 8.73 -6.91 18.21
C GLU A 9 8.29 -5.73 19.09
N ARG A 10 8.12 -4.54 18.50
CA ARG A 10 7.76 -3.31 19.21
C ARG A 10 6.49 -2.68 18.63
N GLY A 11 5.78 -1.88 19.42
CA GLY A 11 4.56 -1.19 19.01
C GLY A 11 4.73 -0.39 17.71
N LYS A 12 3.66 -0.37 16.89
CA LYS A 12 3.65 0.21 15.54
C LYS A 12 3.29 1.71 15.51
N ASP A 13 3.00 2.30 16.67
CA ASP A 13 2.51 3.68 16.81
C ASP A 13 3.40 4.70 16.11
N LEU A 14 4.72 4.49 16.16
CA LEU A 14 5.68 5.38 15.50
C LEU A 14 5.53 5.36 13.97
N LEU A 15 5.22 4.21 13.36
CA LEU A 15 4.96 4.12 11.92
C LEU A 15 3.68 4.87 11.55
N TYR A 16 2.65 4.76 12.38
CA TYR A 16 1.40 5.50 12.17
C TYR A 16 1.61 7.01 12.34
N ALA A 17 2.41 7.43 13.31
CA ALA A 17 2.82 8.83 13.46
C ALA A 17 3.62 9.32 12.23
N PHE A 18 4.50 8.48 11.68
CA PHE A 18 5.24 8.80 10.47
C PHE A 18 4.33 8.95 9.24
N ALA A 19 3.36 8.06 9.05
CA ALA A 19 2.40 8.13 7.95
C ALA A 19 1.52 9.39 8.01
N ARG A 20 1.20 9.88 9.21
CA ARG A 20 0.40 11.11 9.40
C ARG A 20 1.21 12.40 9.48
N SER A 21 2.54 12.31 9.51
CA SER A 21 3.40 13.49 9.54
C SER A 21 3.47 14.19 8.18
N ASP A 22 3.84 15.47 8.15
CA ASP A 22 4.08 16.22 6.90
C ASP A 22 5.47 15.99 6.28
N HIS A 23 6.17 14.94 6.70
CA HIS A 23 7.52 14.66 6.23
C HIS A 23 7.55 13.48 5.25
N LEU A 24 7.72 13.81 3.97
CA LEU A 24 7.69 12.87 2.83
C LEU A 24 8.46 11.56 3.10
N TRP A 25 9.69 11.66 3.59
CA TRP A 25 10.52 10.47 3.82
C TRP A 25 10.05 9.62 5.01
N LYS A 26 9.45 10.22 6.05
CA LYS A 26 8.90 9.47 7.18
C LYS A 26 7.68 8.67 6.73
N GLN A 27 6.79 9.32 5.97
CA GLN A 27 5.63 8.64 5.37
C GLN A 27 6.06 7.48 4.47
N ARG A 28 7.09 7.69 3.63
CA ARG A 28 7.64 6.64 2.77
C ARG A 28 8.24 5.49 3.60
N ILE A 29 8.97 5.80 4.66
CA ILE A 29 9.50 4.80 5.60
C ILE A 29 8.35 4.02 6.24
N ALA A 30 7.26 4.67 6.64
CA ALA A 30 6.12 4.02 7.27
C ALA A 30 5.54 2.91 6.37
N ILE A 31 5.22 3.24 5.12
CA ILE A 31 4.63 2.26 4.20
C ILE A 31 5.62 1.17 3.78
N ILE A 32 6.88 1.52 3.43
CA ILE A 32 7.88 0.52 2.99
C ILE A 32 8.25 -0.45 4.11
N THR A 33 8.24 0.00 5.37
CA THR A 33 8.51 -0.87 6.52
C THR A 33 7.52 -2.03 6.61
N THR A 34 6.27 -1.82 6.19
CA THR A 34 5.23 -2.87 6.18
C THR A 34 5.57 -4.04 5.24
N PHE A 35 6.54 -3.89 4.32
CA PHE A 35 7.00 -5.01 3.49
C PHE A 35 7.47 -6.22 4.32
N HIS A 36 8.02 -6.00 5.53
CA HIS A 36 8.35 -7.10 6.42
C HIS A 36 7.10 -7.82 6.93
N PHE A 37 6.04 -7.08 7.26
CA PHE A 37 4.79 -7.62 7.77
C PHE A 37 4.06 -8.43 6.69
N ILE A 38 4.04 -7.91 5.46
CA ILE A 38 3.52 -8.61 4.27
C ILE A 38 4.22 -9.96 4.09
N ARG A 39 5.54 -10.02 4.26
CA ARG A 39 6.31 -11.27 4.15
C ARG A 39 5.96 -12.30 5.24
N ASN A 40 5.41 -11.85 6.36
CA ASN A 40 4.96 -12.69 7.47
C ASN A 40 3.43 -12.93 7.45
N GLY A 41 2.75 -12.61 6.34
CA GLY A 41 1.29 -12.82 6.21
C GLY A 41 0.42 -11.82 6.98
N GLN A 42 0.96 -10.67 7.40
CA GLN A 42 0.22 -9.62 8.10
C GLN A 42 0.03 -8.41 7.18
N TYR A 43 -1.21 -8.16 6.76
CA TYR A 43 -1.53 -7.14 5.74
C TYR A 43 -2.25 -5.90 6.28
N SER A 44 -2.88 -6.02 7.46
CA SER A 44 -3.73 -4.97 8.05
C SER A 44 -3.01 -3.62 8.16
N ASP A 45 -1.76 -3.61 8.62
CA ASP A 45 -0.97 -2.37 8.70
C ASP A 45 -0.66 -1.79 7.32
N THR A 46 -0.41 -2.61 6.31
CA THR A 46 -0.19 -2.12 4.94
C THR A 46 -1.44 -1.41 4.43
N PHE A 47 -2.63 -2.01 4.61
CA PHE A 47 -3.89 -1.40 4.21
C PHE A 47 -4.20 -0.11 5.00
N ASN A 48 -3.98 -0.11 6.32
CA ASN A 48 -4.18 1.08 7.13
C ASN A 48 -3.25 2.23 6.71
N MET A 49 -1.98 1.95 6.44
CA MET A 49 -1.02 2.96 5.95
C MET A 49 -1.39 3.44 4.53
N ALA A 50 -1.84 2.53 3.67
CA ALA A 50 -2.32 2.87 2.33
C ALA A 50 -3.54 3.80 2.39
N GLY A 51 -4.49 3.54 3.29
CA GLY A 51 -5.64 4.41 3.53
C GLY A 51 -5.24 5.82 4.00
N ILE A 52 -4.29 5.93 4.93
CA ILE A 52 -3.76 7.24 5.39
C ILE A 52 -3.11 8.01 4.23
N LEU A 53 -2.39 7.31 3.35
CA LEU A 53 -1.61 7.91 2.28
C LEU A 53 -2.33 7.91 0.92
N LEU A 54 -3.62 7.56 0.89
CA LEU A 54 -4.39 7.28 -0.33
C LEU A 54 -4.38 8.46 -1.29
N GLN A 55 -4.65 9.65 -0.77
CA GLN A 55 -4.75 10.89 -1.55
C GLN A 55 -3.51 11.78 -1.42
N HIS A 56 -2.36 11.18 -1.07
CA HIS A 56 -1.11 11.94 -0.96
C HIS A 56 -0.81 12.69 -2.27
N LYS A 57 -0.11 13.82 -2.25
CA LYS A 57 0.13 14.62 -3.49
C LYS A 57 1.38 14.18 -4.26
N HIS A 58 2.36 13.60 -3.57
CA HIS A 58 3.65 13.25 -4.18
C HIS A 58 3.66 11.85 -4.80
N ASP A 59 4.09 11.79 -6.07
CA ASP A 59 4.24 10.57 -6.87
C ASP A 59 5.15 9.50 -6.22
N LEU A 60 6.18 9.93 -5.47
CA LEU A 60 7.02 8.99 -4.73
C LEU A 60 6.23 8.17 -3.71
N ILE A 61 5.23 8.76 -3.05
CA ILE A 61 4.36 8.04 -2.12
C ILE A 61 3.40 7.14 -2.89
N HIS A 62 2.85 7.60 -4.02
CA HIS A 62 1.98 6.76 -4.87
C HIS A 62 2.66 5.47 -5.29
N LYS A 63 3.92 5.56 -5.75
CA LYS A 63 4.72 4.39 -6.13
C LYS A 63 4.98 3.47 -4.95
N ALA A 64 5.25 4.03 -3.77
CA ALA A 64 5.52 3.22 -2.57
C ALA A 64 4.26 2.49 -2.09
N VAL A 65 3.12 3.17 -2.03
CA VAL A 65 1.83 2.58 -1.65
C VAL A 65 1.40 1.53 -2.67
N GLY A 66 1.39 1.87 -3.96
CA GLY A 66 1.02 0.95 -5.03
C GLY A 66 1.94 -0.28 -5.07
N TRP A 67 3.24 -0.12 -4.86
CA TRP A 67 4.15 -1.26 -4.74
C TRP A 67 3.80 -2.15 -3.54
N MET A 68 3.53 -1.58 -2.36
CA MET A 68 3.20 -2.41 -1.19
C MET A 68 1.86 -3.14 -1.33
N LEU A 69 0.86 -2.54 -1.96
CA LEU A 69 -0.40 -3.22 -2.30
C LEU A 69 -0.14 -4.41 -3.25
N ARG A 70 0.64 -4.20 -4.31
CA ARG A 70 1.06 -5.28 -5.21
C ARG A 70 1.80 -6.40 -4.49
N GLU A 71 2.62 -6.08 -3.49
CA GLU A 71 3.31 -7.10 -2.67
C GLU A 71 2.35 -7.91 -1.78
N VAL A 72 1.23 -7.32 -1.37
CA VAL A 72 0.13 -8.07 -0.74
C VAL A 72 -0.49 -9.00 -1.77
N GLY A 73 -0.90 -8.52 -2.95
CA GLY A 73 -1.52 -9.36 -3.98
C GLY A 73 -0.66 -10.51 -4.50
N ASN A 74 0.66 -10.32 -4.53
CA ASN A 74 1.62 -11.40 -4.82
C ASN A 74 1.53 -12.58 -3.84
N ARG A 75 0.92 -12.38 -2.66
CA ARG A 75 0.76 -13.40 -1.60
C ARG A 75 -0.70 -13.76 -1.38
N ASP A 76 -1.58 -12.77 -1.40
CA ASP A 76 -3.02 -12.89 -1.22
C ASP A 76 -3.74 -11.91 -2.15
N PHE A 77 -4.14 -12.43 -3.31
CA PHE A 77 -4.87 -11.67 -4.32
C PHE A 77 -6.21 -11.17 -3.80
N ALA A 78 -6.95 -11.99 -3.02
CA ALA A 78 -8.27 -11.63 -2.54
C ALA A 78 -8.19 -10.43 -1.58
N ALA A 79 -7.20 -10.43 -0.68
CA ALA A 79 -6.98 -9.32 0.24
C ALA A 79 -6.67 -8.00 -0.49
N GLU A 80 -5.79 -8.01 -1.51
CA GLU A 80 -5.53 -6.80 -2.31
C GLU A 80 -6.78 -6.39 -3.09
N PHE A 81 -7.47 -7.33 -3.73
CA PHE A 81 -8.65 -7.07 -4.54
C PHE A 81 -9.75 -6.38 -3.73
N ASP A 82 -10.05 -6.87 -2.52
CA ASP A 82 -11.09 -6.30 -1.66
C ASP A 82 -10.74 -4.87 -1.24
N PHE A 83 -9.48 -4.62 -0.84
CA PHE A 83 -9.02 -3.26 -0.55
C PHE A 83 -9.14 -2.34 -1.77
N LEU A 84 -8.69 -2.79 -2.94
CA LEU A 84 -8.75 -1.97 -4.15
C LEU A 84 -10.19 -1.70 -4.57
N LYS A 85 -11.09 -2.67 -4.48
CA LYS A 85 -12.50 -2.50 -4.84
C LYS A 85 -13.16 -1.35 -4.08
N ASP A 86 -12.80 -1.17 -2.81
CA ASP A 86 -13.35 -0.11 -1.97
C ASP A 86 -12.72 1.26 -2.22
N HIS A 87 -11.49 1.32 -2.74
CA HIS A 87 -10.70 2.57 -2.80
C HIS A 87 -10.30 3.04 -4.22
N TYR A 88 -10.37 2.20 -5.24
CA TYR A 88 -9.71 2.45 -6.54
C TYR A 88 -10.15 3.74 -7.25
N ARG A 89 -11.38 4.21 -7.01
CA ARG A 89 -11.91 5.43 -7.62
C ARG A 89 -11.26 6.71 -7.07
N GLU A 90 -10.74 6.66 -5.86
CA GLU A 90 -10.06 7.77 -5.20
C GLU A 90 -8.54 7.70 -5.36
N MET A 91 -8.01 6.54 -5.76
CA MET A 91 -6.58 6.33 -5.92
C MET A 91 -6.00 7.16 -7.06
N PRO A 92 -4.86 7.84 -6.83
CA PRO A 92 -4.09 8.45 -7.90
C PRO A 92 -3.72 7.43 -8.98
N ARG A 93 -3.76 7.85 -10.26
CA ARG A 93 -3.52 6.99 -11.43
C ARG A 93 -2.23 6.16 -11.31
N THR A 94 -1.14 6.76 -10.83
CA THR A 94 0.13 6.05 -10.63
C THR A 94 -0.01 4.95 -9.58
N MET A 95 -0.63 5.27 -8.44
CA MET A 95 -0.79 4.31 -7.33
C MET A 95 -1.59 3.09 -7.78
N LEU A 96 -2.74 3.31 -8.43
CA LEU A 96 -3.59 2.22 -8.92
C LEU A 96 -2.85 1.36 -9.94
N ARG A 97 -2.17 1.96 -10.92
CA ARG A 97 -1.39 1.22 -11.94
C ARG A 97 -0.33 0.30 -11.34
N TYR A 98 0.33 0.73 -10.26
CA TYR A 98 1.32 -0.07 -9.57
C TYR A 98 0.67 -1.23 -8.82
N ALA A 99 -0.44 -0.99 -8.13
CA ALA A 99 -1.17 -2.03 -7.40
C ALA A 99 -1.65 -3.14 -8.35
N VAL A 100 -2.37 -2.78 -9.41
CA VAL A 100 -2.94 -3.76 -10.36
C VAL A 100 -1.96 -4.27 -11.42
N GLU A 101 -0.64 -4.07 -11.28
CA GLU A 101 0.35 -4.46 -12.30
C GLU A 101 0.34 -5.97 -12.59
N LYS A 102 0.03 -6.79 -11.57
CA LYS A 102 0.03 -8.25 -11.67
C LYS A 102 -1.33 -8.86 -11.95
N PHE A 103 -2.37 -8.03 -12.11
CA PHE A 103 -3.71 -8.53 -12.39
C PHE A 103 -3.79 -8.98 -13.85
N ASP A 104 -4.68 -9.94 -14.13
CA ASP A 104 -5.04 -10.28 -15.50
C ASP A 104 -5.47 -9.03 -16.27
N GLU A 105 -5.04 -8.92 -17.52
CA GLU A 105 -5.18 -7.67 -18.28
C GLU A 105 -6.63 -7.18 -18.36
N GLY A 106 -7.60 -8.09 -18.51
CA GLY A 106 -9.01 -7.73 -18.53
C GLY A 106 -9.49 -7.08 -17.22
N LEU A 107 -9.11 -7.65 -16.08
CA LEU A 107 -9.47 -7.10 -14.77
C LEU A 107 -8.72 -5.80 -14.50
N ARG A 108 -7.44 -5.75 -14.82
CA ARG A 108 -6.60 -4.55 -14.74
C ARG A 108 -7.25 -3.38 -15.49
N GLN A 109 -7.72 -3.59 -16.72
CA GLN A 109 -8.39 -2.55 -17.50
C GLN A 109 -9.70 -2.08 -16.85
N ARG A 110 -10.51 -2.98 -16.28
CA ARG A 110 -11.75 -2.60 -15.58
C ARG A 110 -11.46 -1.66 -14.40
N PHE A 111 -10.46 -1.98 -13.57
CA PHE A 111 -10.02 -1.10 -12.48
C PHE A 111 -9.57 0.26 -13.00
N LEU A 112 -8.74 0.27 -14.05
CA LEU A 112 -8.22 1.50 -14.64
C LEU A 112 -9.27 2.36 -15.32
N LYS A 113 -10.45 1.82 -15.66
CA LYS A 113 -11.57 2.51 -16.31
C LYS A 113 -12.69 2.93 -15.39
N GLY A 114 -12.74 2.45 -14.13
CA GLY A 114 -13.89 2.76 -13.25
C GLY A 114 -14.97 1.67 -13.19
N GLU A 115 -14.72 0.48 -13.73
CA GLU A 115 -15.75 -0.51 -14.10
C GLU A 115 -15.80 -1.74 -13.18
N VAL A 116 -15.16 -1.66 -12.00
CA VAL A 116 -15.15 -2.72 -10.99
C VAL A 116 -16.19 -2.46 -9.91
#